data_AF-A0A452G7D6-F1
#
_entry.id   AF-A0A452G7D6-F1
#
_cell.length_a   1.000
_cell.length_b   1.000
_cell.length_c   1.000
_cell.angle_alpha   90.00
_cell.angle_beta   90.00
_cell.angle_gamma   90.00
#
_symmetry.space_group_name_H-M   'P 1'
#
loop_
_entity.id
_entity.type
_entity.pdbx_description
1 polymer ?
#
loop_
_entity_poly.entity_id
_entity_poly.type
_entity_poly.pdbx_seq_one_letter_code
_entity_poly.pdbx_strand_id
1 'polypeptide(L)'
;MAALTTVVVAAAATAVAGAVAGAGAAPGTSVGAAVPQQNDGCLGTSGGIRPFQLQNWKQKVNRTRKAEFIRTAEKFKNQVQANIRSLTGRWSKAKEQGVINLEKDKHSHFYNQKSDFRIEHSMLEELENKLINSRKTERAKIQQQLAKIYNNVKKLQHQLKDAKPTPDFVEKLREMMEEIENAINTFKEEQRLIYEELIKEEKTTNNELSAISRKIDTWALGNSETEKAFSAASSKVPVDKVTPSALPEEVVEFETFLQQTGGRQGGWDDYDHQNFVKMRTKHKGKPAFMGEVLEHLPGRTQDEVQQHEKWYQKFLALEERKKESIQHWKTKKQQKKEEIFKLKEKDSIQVLSHSKQEDNQKQKEEQRKKQKLAIEAWKKQRSIEMSMKNASQLKEEEEKEKKQQRERQRQCKLKLLLETYTQQKKEQEEFLRLEKEVREKTEKAEKRKTAADEISRFQERDLHKLELKILNRQLKEDEKAEKQRKLAKLKEKVENNVSRDPSRLYKPTKGWEERTKKIGPTGSGPLLHIPHRAIPTWRQGV
;
A
#
# COMPACT_ATOMS: atom_id res chain seq x y z
N MET A 1 -10.71 9.55 8.20
CA MET A 1 -11.61 10.60 7.63
C MET A 1 -10.98 11.40 6.49
N ALA A 2 -9.68 11.27 6.20
CA ALA A 2 -9.01 11.97 5.08
C ALA A 2 -9.12 11.29 3.71
N ALA A 3 -9.62 10.04 3.64
CA ALA A 3 -9.68 9.28 2.38
C ALA A 3 -11.02 9.42 1.60
N LEU A 4 -12.04 10.05 2.19
CA LEU A 4 -13.35 10.25 1.53
C LEU A 4 -13.50 11.65 0.90
N THR A 5 -12.61 12.58 1.23
CA THR A 5 -12.60 13.95 0.68
C THR A 5 -11.82 14.06 -0.64
N THR A 6 -10.86 13.16 -0.91
CA THR A 6 -10.03 13.19 -2.12
C THR A 6 -10.74 12.66 -3.38
N VAL A 7 -11.69 11.72 -3.23
CA VAL A 7 -12.43 11.15 -4.36
C VAL A 7 -13.49 12.11 -4.92
N VAL A 8 -14.02 13.02 -4.08
CA VAL A 8 -15.03 14.00 -4.51
C VAL A 8 -14.40 15.19 -5.26
N VAL A 9 -13.14 15.53 -4.98
CA VAL A 9 -12.43 16.64 -5.65
C VAL A 9 -11.93 16.24 -7.04
N ALA A 10 -11.57 14.98 -7.28
CA ALA A 10 -11.12 14.51 -8.60
C ALA A 10 -12.25 14.47 -9.65
N ALA A 11 -13.51 14.26 -9.23
CA ALA A 11 -14.66 14.25 -10.13
C ALA A 11 -15.07 15.67 -10.60
N ALA A 12 -14.78 16.71 -9.80
CA ALA A 12 -15.10 18.09 -10.16
C ALA A 12 -14.06 18.74 -11.10
N ALA A 13 -12.79 18.33 -11.02
CA ALA A 13 -11.73 18.88 -11.87
C ALA A 13 -11.81 18.44 -13.35
N THR A 14 -12.49 17.32 -13.64
CA THR A 14 -12.61 16.82 -15.03
C THR A 14 -13.77 17.49 -15.79
N ALA A 15 -14.63 18.26 -15.12
CA ALA A 15 -15.79 18.91 -15.75
C ALA A 15 -15.52 20.37 -16.20
N VAL A 16 -14.36 20.96 -15.86
CA VAL A 16 -14.05 22.37 -16.19
C VAL A 16 -12.99 22.51 -17.31
N ALA A 17 -12.30 21.42 -17.68
CA ALA A 17 -11.30 21.45 -18.78
C ALA A 17 -11.88 21.20 -20.19
N GLY A 18 -13.20 21.03 -20.34
CA GLY A 18 -13.85 20.71 -21.62
C GLY A 18 -14.39 21.89 -22.42
N ALA A 19 -14.22 23.13 -21.94
CA ALA A 19 -14.93 24.29 -22.48
C ALA A 19 -14.04 25.49 -22.81
N VAL A 20 -12.78 25.30 -23.24
CA VAL A 20 -12.00 26.34 -23.95
C VAL A 20 -11.03 25.66 -24.92
N ALA A 21 -11.52 25.24 -26.09
CA ALA A 21 -10.67 24.93 -27.24
C ALA A 21 -11.50 25.10 -28.51
N GLY A 22 -11.48 26.30 -29.08
CA GLY A 22 -12.27 26.62 -30.27
C GLY A 22 -12.08 28.04 -30.77
N ALA A 23 -10.83 28.53 -30.79
CA ALA A 23 -10.47 29.76 -31.49
C ALA A 23 -9.03 29.63 -31.99
N GLY A 24 -8.85 29.65 -33.30
CA GLY A 24 -7.53 29.74 -33.94
C GLY A 24 -7.34 28.79 -35.13
N ALA A 25 -7.73 29.24 -36.32
CA ALA A 25 -7.14 28.75 -37.56
C ALA A 25 -6.96 29.95 -38.51
N ALA A 26 -5.70 30.34 -38.67
CA ALA A 26 -5.23 31.33 -39.65
C ALA A 26 -5.14 30.69 -41.06
N PRO A 27 -5.06 31.51 -42.13
CA PRO A 27 -5.27 31.06 -43.50
C PRO A 27 -4.00 30.49 -44.15
N GLY A 28 -4.16 29.40 -44.90
CA GLY A 28 -3.14 28.81 -45.75
C GLY A 28 -3.41 29.12 -47.22
N THR A 29 -2.48 29.82 -47.84
CA THR A 29 -2.36 30.11 -49.26
C THR A 29 -2.15 28.81 -50.07
N SER A 30 -2.94 28.58 -51.12
CA SER A 30 -2.47 27.74 -52.24
C SER A 30 -3.15 28.12 -53.55
N VAL A 31 -2.30 28.26 -54.55
CA VAL A 31 -2.48 28.75 -55.90
C VAL A 31 -3.04 27.66 -56.81
N GLY A 32 -3.87 28.06 -57.79
CA GLY A 32 -3.78 27.53 -59.16
C GLY A 32 -4.78 26.45 -59.57
N ALA A 33 -5.78 26.83 -60.37
CA ALA A 33 -5.95 26.32 -61.74
C ALA A 33 -7.16 27.01 -62.40
N ALA A 34 -6.88 27.80 -63.44
CA ALA A 34 -7.84 28.22 -64.47
C ALA A 34 -8.23 26.98 -65.33
N VAL A 35 -9.34 26.91 -66.06
CA VAL A 35 -9.72 27.49 -67.40
C VAL A 35 -11.09 26.78 -67.74
N PRO A 36 -11.93 27.15 -68.74
CA PRO A 36 -12.85 28.31 -68.85
C PRO A 36 -14.28 27.95 -69.38
N GLN A 37 -15.12 28.99 -69.62
CA GLN A 37 -16.20 29.08 -70.64
C GLN A 37 -17.40 28.09 -70.54
N GLN A 38 -18.65 28.40 -70.90
CA GLN A 38 -19.24 29.47 -71.69
C GLN A 38 -20.77 29.54 -71.41
N ASN A 39 -21.35 30.69 -71.79
CA ASN A 39 -22.77 31.06 -71.79
C ASN A 39 -23.75 30.01 -72.35
N ASP A 40 -25.01 30.05 -71.90
CA ASP A 40 -26.13 30.44 -72.78
C ASP A 40 -27.44 30.77 -72.05
N GLY A 41 -28.02 31.93 -72.42
CA GLY A 41 -29.39 32.01 -72.95
C GLY A 41 -30.60 31.74 -72.06
N CYS A 42 -31.00 32.76 -71.29
CA CYS A 42 -32.36 33.31 -71.15
C CYS A 42 -33.62 32.46 -71.55
N LEU A 43 -34.54 32.25 -70.60
CA LEU A 43 -35.97 32.69 -70.59
C LEU A 43 -36.91 31.69 -69.87
N GLY A 44 -37.82 32.23 -69.04
CA GLY A 44 -39.16 31.64 -68.84
C GLY A 44 -39.56 31.17 -67.44
N THR A 45 -40.05 32.11 -66.61
CA THR A 45 -41.21 31.98 -65.70
C THR A 45 -41.45 30.72 -64.86
N SER A 46 -41.47 30.92 -63.53
CA SER A 46 -42.56 30.56 -62.60
C SER A 46 -42.06 29.87 -61.33
N GLY A 47 -42.54 30.35 -60.17
CA GLY A 47 -42.51 29.57 -58.92
C GLY A 47 -41.29 29.81 -58.03
N GLY A 48 -41.12 31.04 -57.53
CA GLY A 48 -40.19 31.32 -56.44
C GLY A 48 -40.62 30.62 -55.15
N ILE A 49 -40.06 29.44 -54.86
CA ILE A 49 -39.84 28.99 -53.48
C ILE A 49 -38.36 29.18 -53.21
N ARG A 50 -38.06 30.13 -52.32
CA ARG A 50 -36.70 30.60 -52.04
C ARG A 50 -35.82 29.41 -51.58
N PRO A 51 -34.61 29.21 -52.13
CA PRO A 51 -33.64 28.19 -51.68
C PRO A 51 -33.39 28.20 -50.16
N PHE A 52 -33.58 29.37 -49.54
CA PHE A 52 -33.46 29.60 -48.10
C PHE A 52 -34.47 28.82 -47.24
N GLN A 53 -35.70 28.59 -47.70
CA GLN A 53 -36.73 27.85 -46.95
C GLN A 53 -36.44 26.35 -46.92
N LEU A 54 -35.94 25.78 -48.02
CA LEU A 54 -35.58 24.36 -48.10
C LEU A 54 -34.32 24.05 -47.27
N GLN A 55 -33.35 24.98 -47.25
CA GLN A 55 -32.14 24.87 -46.45
C GLN A 55 -32.44 24.98 -44.93
N ASN A 56 -33.34 25.89 -44.55
CA ASN A 56 -33.82 26.03 -43.17
C ASN A 56 -34.61 24.79 -42.72
N TRP A 57 -35.46 24.21 -43.58
CA TRP A 57 -36.16 22.96 -43.29
C TRP A 57 -35.20 21.78 -43.08
N LYS A 58 -34.21 21.59 -43.96
CA LYS A 58 -33.17 20.55 -43.79
C LYS A 58 -32.38 20.76 -42.49
N GLN A 59 -32.06 22.01 -42.15
CA GLN A 59 -31.36 22.34 -40.91
C GLN A 59 -32.22 22.06 -39.68
N LYS A 60 -33.53 22.30 -39.75
CA LYS A 60 -34.49 21.97 -38.68
C LYS A 60 -34.64 20.47 -38.48
N VAL A 61 -34.76 19.68 -39.56
CA VAL A 61 -34.80 18.21 -39.50
C VAL A 61 -33.51 17.63 -38.91
N ASN A 62 -32.35 18.16 -39.31
CA ASN A 62 -31.06 17.75 -38.75
C ASN A 62 -30.93 18.11 -37.26
N ARG A 63 -31.43 19.26 -36.82
CA ARG A 63 -31.49 19.63 -35.40
C ARG A 63 -32.38 18.69 -34.60
N THR A 64 -33.55 18.30 -35.14
CA THR A 64 -34.45 17.33 -34.51
C THR A 64 -33.81 15.95 -34.40
N ARG A 65 -33.21 15.44 -35.48
CA ARG A 65 -32.48 14.16 -35.46
C ARG A 65 -31.32 14.17 -34.47
N LYS A 66 -30.57 15.27 -34.37
CA LYS A 66 -29.49 15.44 -33.39
C LYS A 66 -30.04 15.42 -31.96
N ALA A 67 -31.16 16.08 -31.69
CA ALA A 67 -31.80 16.08 -30.38
C ALA A 67 -32.35 14.69 -29.99
N GLU A 68 -32.90 13.93 -30.95
CA GLU A 68 -33.35 12.56 -30.73
C GLU A 68 -32.18 11.61 -30.47
N PHE A 69 -31.08 11.76 -31.21
CA PHE A 69 -29.84 11.02 -30.97
C PHE A 69 -29.28 11.29 -29.57
N ILE A 70 -29.23 12.56 -29.15
CA ILE A 70 -28.79 12.94 -27.78
C ILE A 70 -29.70 12.32 -26.72
N ARG A 71 -31.03 12.42 -26.86
CA ARG A 71 -31.97 11.76 -25.92
C ARG A 71 -31.75 10.26 -25.84
N THR A 72 -31.47 9.62 -26.97
CA THR A 72 -31.26 8.17 -27.04
C THR A 72 -29.93 7.79 -26.39
N ALA A 73 -28.86 8.53 -26.66
CA ALA A 73 -27.56 8.37 -26.00
C ALA A 73 -27.66 8.58 -24.48
N GLU A 74 -28.44 9.57 -24.02
CA GLU A 74 -28.69 9.83 -22.61
C GLU A 74 -29.45 8.66 -21.93
N LYS A 75 -30.45 8.09 -22.61
CA LYS A 75 -31.15 6.88 -22.15
C LYS A 75 -30.19 5.70 -22.01
N PHE A 76 -29.33 5.45 -23.00
CA PHE A 76 -28.32 4.39 -22.93
C PHE A 76 -27.31 4.63 -21.80
N LYS A 77 -26.83 5.86 -21.63
CA LYS A 77 -25.95 6.24 -20.52
C LYS A 77 -26.60 5.97 -19.16
N ASN A 78 -27.86 6.35 -18.99
CA ASN A 78 -28.61 6.10 -17.76
C ASN A 78 -28.81 4.60 -17.51
N GLN A 79 -29.10 3.82 -18.56
CA GLN A 79 -29.21 2.36 -18.47
C GLN A 79 -27.89 1.71 -18.06
N VAL A 80 -26.77 2.12 -18.66
CA VAL A 80 -25.43 1.62 -18.31
C VAL A 80 -25.10 1.99 -16.86
N GLN A 81 -25.39 3.22 -16.44
CA GLN A 81 -25.14 3.66 -15.07
C GLN A 81 -26.01 2.91 -14.04
N ALA A 82 -27.26 2.59 -14.38
CA ALA A 82 -28.14 1.75 -13.57
C ALA A 82 -27.62 0.31 -13.47
N ASN A 83 -27.15 -0.27 -14.58
CA ASN A 83 -26.55 -1.60 -14.60
C ASN A 83 -25.27 -1.67 -13.76
N ILE A 84 -24.40 -0.65 -13.86
CA ILE A 84 -23.18 -0.53 -13.03
C ILE A 84 -23.55 -0.45 -11.55
N ARG A 85 -24.53 0.39 -11.17
CA ARG A 85 -25.02 0.47 -9.78
C ARG A 85 -25.59 -0.85 -9.27
N SER A 86 -26.33 -1.58 -10.10
CA SER A 86 -26.88 -2.89 -9.75
C SER A 86 -25.77 -3.94 -9.57
N LEU A 87 -24.79 -3.98 -10.47
CA LEU A 87 -23.65 -4.90 -10.40
C LEU A 87 -22.76 -4.61 -9.19
N THR A 88 -22.45 -3.35 -8.92
CA THR A 88 -21.69 -2.94 -7.73
C THR A 88 -22.42 -3.28 -6.44
N GLY A 89 -23.74 -3.08 -6.38
CA GLY A 89 -24.57 -3.51 -5.24
C GLY A 89 -24.55 -5.02 -5.04
N ARG A 90 -24.70 -5.81 -6.11
CA ARG A 90 -24.61 -7.29 -6.05
C ARG A 90 -23.23 -7.76 -5.60
N TRP A 91 -22.16 -7.17 -6.14
CA TRP A 91 -20.79 -7.47 -5.73
C TRP A 91 -20.53 -7.14 -4.26
N SER A 92 -21.01 -5.98 -3.79
CA SER A 92 -20.88 -5.59 -2.38
C SER A 92 -21.60 -6.59 -1.47
N LYS A 93 -22.83 -6.98 -1.82
CA LYS A 93 -23.62 -7.96 -1.04
C LYS A 93 -23.00 -9.35 -1.06
N ALA A 94 -22.46 -9.79 -2.20
CA ALA A 94 -21.74 -11.06 -2.30
C ALA A 94 -20.45 -11.06 -1.46
N LYS A 95 -19.72 -9.94 -1.44
CA LYS A 95 -18.54 -9.77 -0.60
C LYS A 95 -18.88 -9.81 0.89
N GLU A 96 -19.92 -9.10 1.30
CA GLU A 96 -20.41 -9.09 2.68
C GLU A 96 -20.87 -10.49 3.12
N GLN A 97 -21.62 -11.20 2.27
CA GLN A 97 -22.00 -12.58 2.53
C GLN A 97 -20.79 -13.53 2.61
N GLY A 98 -19.77 -13.30 1.78
CA GLY A 98 -18.50 -14.02 1.82
C GLY A 98 -17.76 -13.83 3.14
N VAL A 99 -17.72 -12.60 3.65
CA VAL A 99 -17.14 -12.27 4.97
C VAL A 99 -17.93 -12.98 6.08
N ILE A 100 -19.26 -12.92 6.06
CA ILE A 100 -20.11 -13.60 7.03
C ILE A 100 -19.88 -15.12 7.02
N ASN A 101 -19.76 -15.73 5.84
CA ASN A 101 -19.50 -17.17 5.73
C ASN A 101 -18.09 -17.53 6.25
N LEU A 102 -17.09 -16.69 5.97
CA LEU A 102 -15.73 -16.85 6.49
C LEU A 102 -15.68 -16.73 8.01
N GLU A 103 -16.41 -15.78 8.58
CA GLU A 103 -16.56 -15.65 10.03
C GLU A 103 -17.26 -16.89 10.62
N LYS A 104 -18.33 -17.39 10.00
CA LYS A 104 -19.01 -18.62 10.45
C LYS A 104 -18.11 -19.86 10.39
N ASP A 105 -17.33 -20.01 9.33
CA ASP A 105 -16.34 -21.09 9.20
C ASP A 105 -15.23 -20.95 10.26
N LYS A 106 -14.74 -19.73 10.51
CA LYS A 106 -13.79 -19.43 11.61
C LYS A 106 -14.35 -19.92 12.94
N HIS A 107 -15.57 -19.50 13.28
CA HIS A 107 -16.25 -19.91 14.50
C HIS A 107 -16.46 -21.43 14.55
N SER A 108 -16.85 -22.07 13.46
CA SER A 108 -17.02 -23.53 13.42
C SER A 108 -15.71 -24.28 13.73
N HIS A 109 -14.57 -23.81 13.21
CA HIS A 109 -13.28 -24.46 13.45
C HIS A 109 -12.80 -24.33 14.90
N PHE A 110 -13.00 -23.17 15.54
CA PHE A 110 -12.59 -22.96 16.93
C PHE A 110 -13.56 -23.59 17.95
N TYR A 111 -14.86 -23.59 17.67
CA TYR A 111 -15.85 -24.17 18.58
C TYR A 111 -15.86 -25.72 18.56
N ASN A 112 -15.29 -26.37 17.54
CA ASN A 112 -15.18 -27.83 17.46
C ASN A 112 -13.90 -28.41 18.12
N GLN A 113 -13.02 -27.58 18.68
CA GLN A 113 -11.80 -28.02 19.41
C GLN A 113 -12.04 -28.14 20.93
N LYS A 114 -11.13 -28.85 21.62
CA LYS A 114 -11.17 -29.17 23.07
C LYS A 114 -11.51 -27.93 23.94
N SER A 115 -12.18 -28.16 25.08
CA SER A 115 -12.77 -27.13 25.96
C SER A 115 -11.85 -25.96 26.30
N ASP A 116 -10.56 -26.21 26.51
CA ASP A 116 -9.64 -25.20 27.05
C ASP A 116 -9.29 -24.13 26.00
N PHE A 117 -9.06 -24.54 24.75
CA PHE A 117 -8.86 -23.60 23.62
C PHE A 117 -10.11 -22.76 23.34
N ARG A 118 -11.30 -23.31 23.61
CA ARG A 118 -12.55 -22.56 23.47
C ARG A 118 -12.64 -21.43 24.51
N ILE A 119 -12.19 -21.67 25.74
CA ILE A 119 -12.18 -20.66 26.81
C ILE A 119 -11.18 -19.54 26.45
N GLU A 120 -9.97 -19.89 26.02
CA GLU A 120 -8.95 -18.92 25.58
C GLU A 120 -9.42 -18.09 24.37
N HIS A 121 -10.01 -18.73 23.36
CA HIS A 121 -10.56 -18.02 22.20
C HIS A 121 -11.71 -17.09 22.60
N SER A 122 -12.63 -17.54 23.47
CA SER A 122 -13.73 -16.71 23.98
C SER A 122 -13.19 -15.45 24.68
N MET A 123 -12.14 -15.61 25.49
CA MET A 123 -11.50 -14.48 26.17
C MET A 123 -10.89 -13.48 25.17
N LEU A 124 -10.21 -13.97 24.13
CA LEU A 124 -9.66 -13.12 23.08
C LEU A 124 -10.75 -12.38 22.29
N GLU A 125 -11.86 -13.05 21.97
CA GLU A 125 -13.00 -12.46 21.28
C GLU A 125 -13.71 -11.41 22.14
N GLU A 126 -13.85 -11.64 23.45
CA GLU A 126 -14.34 -10.64 24.40
C GLU A 126 -13.43 -9.40 24.45
N LEU A 127 -12.10 -9.58 24.43
CA LEU A 127 -11.15 -8.48 24.36
C LEU A 127 -11.25 -7.71 23.05
N GLU A 128 -11.35 -8.40 21.91
CA GLU A 128 -11.55 -7.78 20.60
C GLU A 128 -12.85 -6.95 20.58
N ASN A 129 -13.95 -7.52 21.08
CA ASN A 129 -15.22 -6.81 21.19
C ASN A 129 -15.15 -5.60 22.11
N LYS A 130 -14.44 -5.70 23.26
CA LYS A 130 -14.19 -4.56 24.16
C LYS A 130 -13.43 -3.45 23.45
N LEU A 131 -12.37 -3.76 22.70
CA LEU A 131 -11.60 -2.79 21.92
C LEU A 131 -12.42 -2.14 20.80
N ILE A 132 -13.23 -2.92 20.08
CA ILE A 132 -14.14 -2.41 19.05
C ILE A 132 -15.16 -1.45 19.66
N ASN A 133 -15.77 -1.83 20.78
CA ASN A 133 -16.75 -1.00 21.47
C ASN A 133 -16.11 0.27 22.02
N SER A 134 -14.92 0.18 22.63
CA SER A 134 -14.13 1.33 23.07
C SER A 134 -13.94 2.33 21.92
N ARG A 135 -13.38 1.88 20.79
CA ARG A 135 -13.15 2.73 19.61
C ARG A 135 -14.43 3.36 19.05
N LYS A 136 -15.55 2.62 19.06
CA LYS A 136 -16.87 3.15 18.66
C LYS A 136 -17.32 4.26 19.62
N THR A 137 -17.17 4.06 20.93
CA THR A 137 -17.55 5.06 21.94
C THR A 137 -16.68 6.30 21.87
N GLU A 138 -15.37 6.16 21.67
CA GLU A 138 -14.45 7.29 21.49
C GLU A 138 -14.82 8.11 20.26
N ARG A 139 -15.08 7.44 19.14
CA ARG A 139 -15.54 8.11 17.92
C ARG A 139 -16.83 8.90 18.16
N ALA A 140 -17.79 8.33 18.87
CA ALA A 140 -19.04 9.02 19.20
C ALA A 140 -18.80 10.23 20.11
N LYS A 141 -17.92 10.10 21.13
CA LYS A 141 -17.53 11.20 22.01
C LYS A 141 -16.87 12.35 21.24
N ILE A 142 -15.91 12.04 20.35
CA ILE A 142 -15.24 13.05 19.51
C ILE A 142 -16.26 13.74 18.60
N GLN A 143 -17.16 12.99 17.97
CA GLN A 143 -18.22 13.57 17.14
C GLN A 143 -19.14 14.50 17.94
N GLN A 144 -19.49 14.12 19.17
CA GLN A 144 -20.32 14.93 20.06
C GLN A 144 -19.61 16.24 20.46
N GLN A 145 -18.33 16.17 20.85
CA GLN A 145 -17.55 17.36 21.22
C GLN A 145 -17.35 18.31 20.03
N LEU A 146 -17.04 17.78 18.86
CA LEU A 146 -16.92 18.58 17.63
C LEU A 146 -18.26 19.22 17.24
N ALA A 147 -19.37 18.50 17.38
CA ALA A 147 -20.70 19.05 17.13
C ALA A 147 -21.03 20.20 18.10
N LYS A 148 -20.64 20.07 19.37
CA LYS A 148 -20.81 21.13 20.39
C LYS A 148 -20.03 22.39 20.01
N ILE A 149 -18.74 22.25 19.68
CA ILE A 149 -17.89 23.37 19.24
C ILE A 149 -18.47 24.00 17.97
N TYR A 150 -18.85 23.20 16.98
CA TYR A 150 -19.45 23.68 15.74
C TYR A 150 -20.74 24.47 15.97
N ASN A 151 -21.62 23.98 16.85
CA ASN A 151 -22.87 24.66 17.19
C ASN A 151 -22.62 25.99 17.91
N ASN A 152 -21.64 26.05 18.82
CA ASN A 152 -21.24 27.30 19.48
C ASN A 152 -20.71 28.32 18.47
N VAL A 153 -19.84 27.90 17.55
CA VAL A 153 -19.33 28.75 16.46
C VAL A 153 -20.47 29.22 15.55
N LYS A 154 -21.40 28.34 15.20
CA LYS A 154 -22.57 28.71 14.39
C LYS A 154 -23.48 29.72 15.11
N LYS A 155 -23.64 29.59 16.43
CA LYS A 155 -24.39 30.55 17.27
C LYS A 155 -23.68 31.91 17.30
N LEU A 156 -22.36 31.94 17.48
CA LEU A 156 -21.55 33.16 17.39
C LEU A 156 -21.69 33.82 16.01
N GLN A 157 -21.61 33.05 14.92
CA GLN A 157 -21.78 33.56 13.56
C GLN A 157 -23.16 34.15 13.31
N HIS A 158 -24.24 33.58 13.88
CA HIS A 158 -25.58 34.15 13.76
C HIS A 158 -25.69 35.48 14.52
N GLN A 159 -25.16 35.55 15.74
CA GLN A 159 -25.18 36.78 16.52
C GLN A 159 -24.39 37.91 15.86
N LEU A 160 -23.34 37.58 15.10
CA LEU A 160 -22.54 38.55 14.36
C LEU A 160 -23.23 39.13 13.11
N LYS A 161 -24.30 38.49 12.59
CA LYS A 161 -24.97 38.93 11.35
C LYS A 161 -25.93 40.10 11.53
N ASP A 162 -26.55 40.24 12.71
CA ASP A 162 -27.71 41.14 12.91
C ASP A 162 -27.49 42.21 13.99
N ALA A 163 -26.26 42.45 14.44
CA ALA A 163 -26.03 43.23 15.65
C ALA A 163 -25.40 44.62 15.42
N LYS A 164 -26.00 45.63 16.06
CA LYS A 164 -25.36 46.92 16.32
C LYS A 164 -24.37 46.76 17.48
N PRO A 165 -23.15 47.31 17.40
CA PRO A 165 -22.16 47.19 18.47
C PRO A 165 -22.57 48.04 19.69
N THR A 166 -23.39 47.45 20.56
CA THR A 166 -23.69 47.94 21.91
C THR A 166 -22.65 47.34 22.88
N PRO A 167 -22.17 48.06 23.91
CA PRO A 167 -21.21 47.52 24.88
C PRO A 167 -21.61 46.16 25.47
N ASP A 168 -22.88 45.99 25.87
CA ASP A 168 -23.41 44.72 26.40
C ASP A 168 -23.38 43.58 25.36
N PHE A 169 -23.55 43.92 24.08
CA PHE A 169 -23.45 42.94 22.99
C PHE A 169 -22.01 42.50 22.74
N VAL A 170 -21.06 43.44 22.85
CA VAL A 170 -19.62 43.13 22.74
C VAL A 170 -19.17 42.21 23.88
N GLU A 171 -19.65 42.44 25.11
CA GLU A 171 -19.32 41.55 26.23
C GLU A 171 -19.90 40.14 26.03
N LYS A 172 -21.14 40.04 25.54
CA LYS A 172 -21.74 38.75 25.18
C LYS A 172 -21.00 38.00 24.06
N LEU A 173 -20.45 38.72 23.08
CA LEU A 173 -19.60 38.11 22.05
C LEU A 173 -18.30 37.59 22.65
N ARG A 174 -17.68 38.36 23.55
CA ARG A 174 -16.46 37.97 24.26
C ARG A 174 -16.68 36.71 25.08
N GLU A 175 -17.76 36.63 25.86
CA GLU A 175 -18.14 35.43 26.63
C GLU A 175 -18.29 34.20 25.71
N MET A 176 -19.00 34.32 24.59
CA MET A 176 -19.15 33.20 23.64
C MET A 176 -17.84 32.80 22.96
N MET A 177 -16.96 33.77 22.66
CA MET A 177 -15.63 33.48 22.11
C MET A 177 -14.78 32.72 23.13
N GLU A 178 -14.82 33.13 24.39
CA GLU A 178 -14.14 32.47 25.50
C GLU A 178 -14.70 31.06 25.76
N GLU A 179 -16.02 30.87 25.69
CA GLU A 179 -16.65 29.54 25.76
C GLU A 179 -16.18 28.61 24.63
N ILE A 180 -16.06 29.13 23.40
CA ILE A 180 -15.57 28.36 22.25
C ILE A 180 -14.09 28.02 22.43
N GLU A 181 -13.28 28.99 22.81
CA GLU A 181 -11.84 28.81 23.04
C GLU A 181 -11.59 27.80 24.16
N ASN A 182 -12.30 27.93 25.28
CA ASN A 182 -12.25 26.97 26.38
C ASN A 182 -12.67 25.57 25.92
N ALA A 183 -13.77 25.43 25.17
CA ALA A 183 -14.20 24.13 24.64
C ALA A 183 -13.19 23.50 23.66
N ILE A 184 -12.50 24.32 22.85
CA ILE A 184 -11.43 23.85 21.96
C ILE A 184 -10.21 23.41 22.77
N ASN A 185 -9.81 24.20 23.78
CA ASN A 185 -8.65 23.91 24.61
C ASN A 185 -8.87 22.65 25.46
N THR A 186 -10.04 22.49 26.09
CA THR A 186 -10.37 21.27 26.83
C THR A 186 -10.41 20.05 25.91
N PHE A 187 -11.00 20.18 24.72
CA PHE A 187 -11.00 19.09 23.74
C PHE A 187 -9.58 18.67 23.34
N LYS A 188 -8.71 19.64 23.01
CA LYS A 188 -7.30 19.37 22.67
C LYS A 188 -6.56 18.70 23.82
N GLU A 189 -6.75 19.18 25.04
CA GLU A 189 -6.14 18.62 26.25
C GLU A 189 -6.58 17.19 26.50
N GLU A 190 -7.89 16.92 26.47
CA GLU A 190 -8.45 15.57 26.60
C GLU A 190 -7.90 14.62 25.53
N GLN A 191 -7.84 15.05 24.26
CA GLN A 191 -7.26 14.23 23.20
C GLN A 191 -5.76 13.98 23.39
N ARG A 192 -5.01 14.96 23.92
CA ARG A 192 -3.58 14.78 24.22
C ARG A 192 -3.39 13.73 25.32
N LEU A 193 -4.16 13.82 26.41
CA LEU A 193 -4.09 12.86 27.51
C LEU A 193 -4.42 11.44 27.07
N ILE A 194 -5.49 11.25 26.29
CA ILE A 194 -5.86 9.94 25.74
C ILE A 194 -4.74 9.41 24.83
N TYR A 195 -4.17 10.26 23.98
CA TYR A 195 -3.07 9.86 23.10
C TYR A 195 -1.81 9.45 23.88
N GLU A 196 -1.44 10.18 24.92
CA GLU A 196 -0.32 9.85 25.80
C GLU A 196 -0.54 8.51 26.54
N GLU A 197 -1.77 8.24 26.99
CA GLU A 197 -2.15 6.96 27.60
C GLU A 197 -2.04 5.80 26.59
N LEU A 198 -2.58 5.97 25.39
CA LEU A 198 -2.49 4.97 24.32
C LEU A 198 -1.05 4.67 23.90
N ILE A 199 -0.15 5.67 23.85
CA ILE A 199 1.27 5.44 23.59
C ILE A 199 1.91 4.61 24.72
N LYS A 200 1.56 4.87 25.98
CA LYS A 200 2.09 4.11 27.12
C LYS A 200 1.63 2.65 27.04
N GLU A 201 0.36 2.42 26.70
CA GLU A 201 -0.19 1.08 26.50
C GLU A 201 0.45 0.36 25.30
N GLU A 202 0.62 1.04 24.17
CA GLU A 202 1.32 0.51 22.98
C GLU A 202 2.74 0.09 23.33
N LYS A 203 3.49 0.95 24.03
CA LYS A 203 4.86 0.62 24.45
C LYS A 203 4.89 -0.58 25.38
N THR A 204 3.97 -0.65 26.33
CA THR A 204 3.90 -1.75 27.32
C THR A 204 3.58 -3.07 26.63
N THR A 205 2.53 -3.11 25.82
CA THR A 205 2.13 -4.30 25.05
C THR A 205 3.20 -4.72 24.05
N ASN A 206 3.87 -3.78 23.38
CA ASN A 206 4.98 -4.09 22.48
C ASN A 206 6.19 -4.69 23.22
N ASN A 207 6.48 -4.24 24.44
CA ASN A 207 7.51 -4.85 25.28
C ASN A 207 7.13 -6.28 25.70
N GLU A 208 5.87 -6.52 26.04
CA GLU A 208 5.34 -7.86 26.35
C GLU A 208 5.44 -8.79 25.15
N LEU A 209 5.01 -8.33 23.96
CA LEU A 209 5.15 -9.06 22.70
C LEU A 209 6.61 -9.38 22.39
N SER A 210 7.52 -8.41 22.57
CA SER A 210 8.95 -8.61 22.38
C SER A 210 9.54 -9.61 23.38
N ALA A 211 9.05 -9.62 24.63
CA ALA A 211 9.44 -10.62 25.64
C ALA A 211 8.94 -12.01 25.26
N ILE A 212 7.70 -12.15 24.78
CA ILE A 212 7.14 -13.41 24.31
C ILE A 212 7.87 -13.90 23.06
N SER A 213 8.14 -13.02 22.08
CA SER A 213 8.91 -13.37 20.88
C SER A 213 10.29 -13.91 21.25
N ARG A 214 11.03 -13.23 22.13
CA ARG A 214 12.33 -13.72 22.62
C ARG A 214 12.23 -15.08 23.30
N LYS A 215 11.15 -15.35 24.06
CA LYS A 215 10.92 -16.69 24.65
C LYS A 215 10.71 -17.74 23.56
N ILE A 216 9.93 -17.44 22.52
CA ILE A 216 9.71 -18.33 21.38
C ILE A 216 11.02 -18.61 20.65
N ASP A 217 11.82 -17.58 20.39
CA ASP A 217 13.15 -17.72 19.77
C ASP A 217 14.09 -18.57 20.64
N THR A 218 14.03 -18.38 21.97
CA THR A 218 14.79 -19.20 22.92
C THR A 218 14.34 -20.65 22.91
N TRP A 219 13.05 -20.94 22.77
CA TRP A 219 12.56 -22.32 22.62
C TRP A 219 13.01 -22.93 21.29
N ALA A 220 13.03 -22.15 20.22
CA ALA A 220 13.53 -22.61 18.91
C ALA A 220 15.03 -22.96 18.96
N LEU A 221 15.83 -22.22 19.73
CA LEU A 221 17.27 -22.47 19.91
C LEU A 221 17.56 -23.54 20.98
N GLY A 222 16.78 -23.56 22.06
CA GLY A 222 16.95 -24.40 23.25
C GLY A 222 16.67 -25.88 23.03
N ASN A 223 16.01 -26.25 21.93
CA ASN A 223 15.86 -27.65 21.52
C ASN A 223 17.20 -28.30 21.12
N SER A 224 18.27 -27.53 20.87
CA SER A 224 19.61 -28.06 20.58
C SER A 224 20.47 -28.30 21.83
N GLU A 225 20.33 -27.46 22.86
CA GLU A 225 21.09 -27.57 24.12
C GLU A 225 20.42 -28.49 25.14
N THR A 226 19.09 -28.53 25.19
CA THR A 226 18.38 -29.46 26.09
C THR A 226 18.59 -30.91 25.67
N GLU A 227 18.64 -31.23 24.37
CA GLU A 227 19.04 -32.57 23.91
C GLU A 227 20.48 -32.95 24.33
N LYS A 228 21.41 -31.99 24.36
CA LYS A 228 22.78 -32.21 24.84
C LYS A 228 22.87 -32.31 26.37
N ALA A 229 22.06 -31.54 27.11
CA ALA A 229 22.02 -31.57 28.57
C ALA A 229 21.34 -32.84 29.12
N PHE A 230 20.30 -33.35 28.46
CA PHE A 230 19.70 -34.65 28.81
C PHE A 230 20.63 -35.84 28.48
N SER A 231 21.52 -35.71 27.48
CA SER A 231 22.57 -36.68 27.20
C SER A 231 23.72 -36.64 28.24
N ALA A 232 24.13 -35.44 28.67
CA ALA A 232 25.24 -35.27 29.61
C ALA A 232 24.87 -35.53 31.08
N ALA A 233 23.61 -35.28 31.49
CA ALA A 233 23.16 -35.54 32.86
C ALA A 233 22.74 -37.00 33.11
N SER A 234 22.60 -37.82 32.05
CA SER A 234 22.27 -39.24 32.19
C SER A 234 23.49 -40.14 32.41
N SER A 235 24.71 -39.60 32.34
CA SER A 235 25.97 -40.33 32.54
C SER A 235 26.58 -39.99 33.91
N LYS A 236 25.92 -40.43 34.99
CA LYS A 236 26.50 -40.77 36.31
C LYS A 236 25.38 -41.01 37.34
N VAL A 237 24.72 -42.16 37.27
CA VAL A 237 24.06 -42.76 38.44
C VAL A 237 24.36 -44.27 38.41
N PRO A 238 24.85 -44.87 39.52
CA PRO A 238 25.11 -46.30 39.59
C PRO A 238 23.81 -47.08 39.38
N VAL A 239 23.84 -47.98 38.40
CA VAL A 239 22.76 -48.93 38.12
C VAL A 239 22.67 -49.91 39.28
N ASP A 240 21.69 -49.71 40.15
CA ASP A 240 21.19 -50.79 40.99
C ASP A 240 20.25 -51.66 40.15
N LYS A 241 20.43 -52.98 40.27
CA LYS A 241 19.68 -54.01 39.56
C LYS A 241 18.23 -54.05 40.07
N VAL A 242 17.37 -54.80 39.36
CA VAL A 242 15.94 -55.14 39.61
C VAL A 242 15.04 -54.24 38.74
N THR A 243 14.44 -54.67 37.60
CA THR A 243 13.72 -55.91 37.24
C THR A 243 13.62 -56.05 35.70
N PRO A 244 13.99 -57.17 35.06
CA PRO A 244 13.65 -57.46 33.67
C PRO A 244 12.57 -58.56 33.60
N SER A 245 11.29 -58.22 33.41
CA SER A 245 10.31 -59.21 32.96
C SER A 245 9.02 -58.58 32.39
N ALA A 246 9.02 -58.28 31.09
CA ALA A 246 7.80 -58.19 30.29
C ALA A 246 8.06 -58.15 28.77
N LEU A 247 9.26 -57.74 28.35
CA LEU A 247 9.63 -57.62 26.94
C LEU A 247 10.50 -58.81 26.52
N PRO A 248 10.23 -59.42 25.34
CA PRO A 248 11.09 -60.47 24.79
C PRO A 248 12.53 -59.95 24.63
N GLU A 249 13.50 -60.81 24.91
CA GLU A 249 14.94 -60.53 24.91
C GLU A 249 15.40 -59.90 23.59
N GLU A 250 14.80 -60.31 22.47
CA GLU A 250 15.13 -59.81 21.13
C GLU A 250 14.65 -58.36 20.89
N VAL A 251 13.65 -57.90 21.64
CA VAL A 251 13.20 -56.49 21.62
C VAL A 251 14.20 -55.60 22.35
N VAL A 252 14.76 -56.12 23.45
CA VAL A 252 15.80 -55.45 24.25
C VAL A 252 17.12 -55.40 23.45
N GLU A 253 17.48 -56.47 22.74
CA GLU A 253 18.65 -56.48 21.85
C GLU A 253 18.55 -55.44 20.72
N PHE A 254 17.37 -55.29 20.10
CA PHE A 254 17.14 -54.28 19.07
C PHE A 254 17.22 -52.85 19.62
N GLU A 255 16.64 -52.59 20.79
CA GLU A 255 16.68 -51.27 21.43
C GLU A 255 18.10 -50.89 21.90
N THR A 256 18.83 -51.85 22.46
CA THR A 256 20.24 -51.68 22.84
C THR A 256 21.10 -51.41 21.62
N PHE A 257 20.86 -52.10 20.49
CA PHE A 257 21.57 -51.87 19.23
C PHE A 257 21.30 -50.46 18.66
N LEU A 258 20.05 -49.97 18.73
CA LEU A 258 19.72 -48.61 18.29
C LEU A 258 20.37 -47.54 19.15
N GLN A 259 20.42 -47.74 20.47
CA GLN A 259 21.08 -46.81 21.39
C GLN A 259 22.60 -46.77 21.16
N GLN A 260 23.23 -47.90 20.83
CA GLN A 260 24.67 -47.98 20.57
C GLN A 260 25.09 -47.46 19.18
N THR A 261 24.21 -47.52 18.18
CA THR A 261 24.58 -47.22 16.77
C THR A 261 24.04 -45.89 16.24
N GLY A 262 23.58 -44.99 17.12
CA GLY A 262 23.13 -43.65 16.70
C GLY A 262 21.71 -43.64 16.11
N GLY A 263 20.82 -44.49 16.62
CA GLY A 263 19.40 -44.47 16.28
C GLY A 263 19.03 -45.20 14.99
N ARG A 264 17.85 -44.90 14.45
CA ARG A 264 17.26 -45.62 13.29
C ARG A 264 18.02 -45.41 11.97
N GLN A 265 18.94 -44.45 11.94
CA GLN A 265 19.68 -44.06 10.73
C GLN A 265 21.18 -44.38 10.84
N GLY A 266 21.62 -45.03 11.91
CA GLY A 266 23.03 -45.44 12.03
C GLY A 266 24.00 -44.28 12.17
N GLY A 267 23.53 -43.11 12.65
CA GLY A 267 24.31 -41.87 12.69
C GLY A 267 24.48 -41.15 11.35
N TRP A 268 23.82 -41.61 10.28
CA TRP A 268 23.74 -40.89 9.00
C TRP A 268 22.63 -39.85 9.04
N ASP A 269 22.79 -38.79 8.24
CA ASP A 269 21.71 -37.80 8.08
C ASP A 269 20.55 -38.37 7.25
N ASP A 270 19.39 -37.72 7.37
CA ASP A 270 18.16 -38.14 6.69
C ASP A 270 18.31 -38.21 5.16
N TYR A 271 19.13 -37.32 4.58
CA TYR A 271 19.28 -37.19 3.13
C TYR A 271 20.17 -38.32 2.57
N ASP A 272 21.34 -38.52 3.16
CA ASP A 272 22.32 -39.55 2.83
C ASP A 272 21.73 -40.94 3.05
N HIS A 273 21.05 -41.15 4.20
CA HIS A 273 20.40 -42.42 4.50
C HIS A 273 19.28 -42.75 3.48
N GLN A 274 18.45 -41.78 3.11
CA GLN A 274 17.41 -41.98 2.11
C GLN A 274 17.97 -42.30 0.72
N ASN A 275 19.04 -41.62 0.31
CA ASN A 275 19.71 -41.90 -0.95
C ASN A 275 20.33 -43.28 -0.95
N PHE A 276 21.03 -43.66 0.12
CA PHE A 276 21.57 -45.02 0.31
C PHE A 276 20.48 -46.10 0.17
N VAL A 277 19.34 -45.95 0.86
CA VAL A 277 18.23 -46.91 0.78
C VAL A 277 17.61 -46.96 -0.63
N LYS A 278 17.47 -45.83 -1.32
CA LYS A 278 16.97 -45.77 -2.70
C LYS A 278 17.91 -46.51 -3.67
N MET A 279 19.22 -46.36 -3.51
CA MET A 279 20.18 -47.04 -4.38
C MET A 279 20.26 -48.53 -4.09
N ARG A 280 20.23 -48.92 -2.81
CA ARG A 280 20.21 -50.32 -2.40
C ARG A 280 18.97 -51.07 -2.89
N THR A 281 17.79 -50.42 -2.86
CA THR A 281 16.53 -51.01 -3.35
C THR A 281 16.54 -51.18 -4.87
N LYS A 282 17.13 -50.24 -5.63
CA LYS A 282 17.35 -50.39 -7.08
C LYS A 282 18.23 -51.60 -7.42
N HIS A 283 19.32 -51.81 -6.67
CA HIS A 283 20.30 -52.87 -6.93
C HIS A 283 20.04 -54.20 -6.24
N LYS A 284 18.95 -54.30 -5.47
CA LYS A 284 18.60 -55.50 -4.67
C LYS A 284 19.76 -56.01 -3.80
N GLY A 285 20.60 -55.12 -3.29
CA GLY A 285 21.75 -55.46 -2.45
C GLY A 285 22.95 -56.11 -3.17
N LYS A 286 23.03 -56.02 -4.51
CA LYS A 286 24.20 -56.50 -5.28
C LYS A 286 25.38 -55.53 -5.15
N PRO A 287 26.64 -56.01 -5.10
CA PRO A 287 27.82 -55.16 -4.86
C PRO A 287 28.04 -54.04 -5.90
N ALA A 288 27.40 -54.12 -7.08
CA ALA A 288 27.32 -53.05 -8.06
C ALA A 288 26.71 -51.73 -7.51
N PHE A 289 25.95 -51.80 -6.40
CA PHE A 289 25.37 -50.62 -5.75
C PHE A 289 26.43 -49.67 -5.16
N MET A 290 27.62 -50.17 -4.83
CA MET A 290 28.67 -49.40 -4.16
C MET A 290 29.18 -48.23 -5.02
N GLY A 291 29.28 -48.42 -6.34
CA GLY A 291 29.72 -47.37 -7.26
C GLY A 291 28.67 -46.27 -7.42
N GLU A 292 27.40 -46.65 -7.58
CA GLU A 292 26.30 -45.69 -7.82
C GLU A 292 25.92 -44.91 -6.54
N VAL A 293 26.16 -45.48 -5.35
CA VAL A 293 25.97 -44.76 -4.08
C VAL A 293 27.00 -43.65 -3.90
N LEU A 294 28.25 -43.87 -4.32
CA LEU A 294 29.31 -42.86 -4.22
C LEU A 294 29.07 -41.66 -5.14
N GLU A 295 28.45 -41.88 -6.31
CA GLU A 295 28.06 -40.79 -7.22
C GLU A 295 26.93 -39.91 -6.64
N HIS A 296 26.06 -40.50 -5.81
CA HIS A 296 24.92 -39.81 -5.20
C HIS A 296 25.18 -39.26 -3.79
N LEU A 297 26.34 -39.58 -3.20
CA LEU A 297 26.76 -39.10 -1.87
C LEU A 297 28.09 -38.34 -1.97
N PRO A 298 28.08 -37.07 -2.42
CA PRO A 298 29.28 -36.26 -2.50
C PRO A 298 29.83 -36.00 -1.08
N GLY A 299 30.96 -36.63 -0.74
CA GLY A 299 31.67 -36.43 0.52
C GLY A 299 31.80 -37.67 1.43
N ARG A 300 31.23 -38.82 1.05
CA ARG A 300 31.37 -40.08 1.80
C ARG A 300 32.40 -41.01 1.19
N THR A 301 33.19 -41.65 2.04
CA THR A 301 34.19 -42.63 1.59
C THR A 301 33.55 -44.00 1.31
N GLN A 302 34.16 -44.79 0.43
CA GLN A 302 33.71 -46.15 0.14
C GLN A 302 33.62 -47.01 1.41
N ASP A 303 34.56 -46.82 2.33
CA ASP A 303 34.61 -47.56 3.59
C ASP A 303 33.44 -47.20 4.52
N GLU A 304 33.04 -45.93 4.58
CA GLU A 304 31.85 -45.49 5.33
C GLU A 304 30.57 -46.11 4.78
N VAL A 305 30.41 -46.16 3.45
CA VAL A 305 29.26 -46.80 2.79
C VAL A 305 29.24 -48.31 3.08
N GLN A 306 30.39 -48.98 3.11
CA GLN A 306 30.47 -50.40 3.45
C GLN A 306 30.14 -50.67 4.92
N GLN A 307 30.62 -49.83 5.84
CA GLN A 307 30.27 -49.93 7.25
C GLN A 307 28.77 -49.72 7.47
N HIS A 308 28.18 -48.78 6.74
CA HIS A 308 26.74 -48.53 6.78
C HIS A 308 25.91 -49.66 6.17
N GLU A 309 26.36 -50.31 5.09
CA GLU A 309 25.69 -51.52 4.58
C GLU A 309 25.76 -52.68 5.57
N LYS A 310 26.91 -52.90 6.21
CA LYS A 310 27.04 -53.92 7.28
C LYS A 310 26.11 -53.62 8.45
N TRP A 311 26.03 -52.35 8.86
CA TRP A 311 25.09 -51.90 9.88
C TRP A 311 23.63 -52.11 9.43
N TYR A 312 23.28 -51.73 8.21
CA TYR A 312 21.92 -51.82 7.68
C TYR A 312 21.44 -53.27 7.54
N GLN A 313 22.32 -54.19 7.14
CA GLN A 313 22.05 -55.63 7.13
C GLN A 313 21.76 -56.15 8.55
N LYS A 314 22.57 -55.74 9.53
CA LYS A 314 22.36 -56.10 10.94
C LYS A 314 21.06 -55.50 11.49
N PHE A 315 20.74 -54.26 11.12
CA PHE A 315 19.50 -53.58 11.47
C PHE A 315 18.27 -54.34 10.93
N LEU A 316 18.28 -54.73 9.65
CA LEU A 316 17.20 -55.50 9.03
C LEU A 316 17.01 -56.86 9.72
N ALA A 317 18.09 -57.58 9.99
CA ALA A 317 18.02 -58.88 10.66
C ALA A 317 17.44 -58.77 12.09
N LEU A 318 17.80 -57.72 12.83
CA LEU A 318 17.23 -57.49 14.17
C LEU A 318 15.78 -56.99 14.12
N GLU A 319 15.41 -56.21 13.10
CA GLU A 319 14.02 -55.78 12.88
C GLU A 319 13.12 -56.98 12.55
N GLU A 320 13.61 -57.92 11.73
CA GLU A 320 12.93 -59.18 11.41
C GLU A 320 12.77 -60.05 12.65
N ARG A 321 13.84 -60.25 13.42
CA ARG A 321 13.81 -61.01 14.68
C ARG A 321 12.86 -60.41 15.72
N LYS A 322 12.77 -59.07 15.78
CA LYS A 322 11.77 -58.35 16.58
C LYS A 322 10.35 -58.63 16.10
N LYS A 323 10.10 -58.59 14.78
CA LYS A 323 8.79 -58.91 14.20
C LYS A 323 8.39 -60.35 14.49
N GLU A 324 9.31 -61.29 14.33
CA GLU A 324 9.11 -62.72 14.64
C GLU A 324 8.81 -62.95 16.12
N SER A 325 9.56 -62.33 17.03
CA SER A 325 9.34 -62.44 18.47
C SER A 325 7.98 -61.85 18.89
N ILE A 326 7.56 -60.72 18.29
CA ILE A 326 6.22 -60.14 18.50
C ILE A 326 5.12 -61.07 17.95
N GLN A 327 5.31 -61.66 16.77
CA GLN A 327 4.35 -62.61 16.19
C GLN A 327 4.25 -63.87 17.04
N HIS A 328 5.38 -64.42 17.48
CA HIS A 328 5.42 -65.57 18.37
C HIS A 328 4.74 -65.27 19.71
N TRP A 329 4.96 -64.09 20.30
CA TRP A 329 4.26 -63.64 21.51
C TRP A 329 2.74 -63.51 21.28
N LYS A 330 2.30 -62.95 20.14
CA LYS A 330 0.87 -62.86 19.78
C LYS A 330 0.24 -64.24 19.63
N THR A 331 0.90 -65.15 18.91
CA THR A 331 0.43 -66.53 18.71
C THR A 331 0.38 -67.28 20.04
N LYS A 332 1.40 -67.14 20.90
CA LYS A 332 1.43 -67.75 22.24
C LYS A 332 0.36 -67.18 23.17
N LYS A 333 0.05 -65.89 23.07
CA LYS A 333 -1.05 -65.25 23.81
C LYS A 333 -2.42 -65.73 23.31
N GLN A 334 -2.57 -65.93 22.01
CA GLN A 334 -3.78 -66.47 21.40
C GLN A 334 -3.97 -67.96 21.75
N GLN A 335 -2.91 -68.76 21.72
CA GLN A 335 -2.92 -70.16 22.16
C GLN A 335 -3.28 -70.30 23.64
N LYS A 336 -2.72 -69.44 24.52
CA LYS A 336 -3.16 -69.41 25.93
C LYS A 336 -4.63 -69.05 26.09
N LYS A 337 -5.16 -68.14 25.26
CA LYS A 337 -6.60 -67.79 25.26
C LYS A 337 -7.46 -68.97 24.78
N GLU A 338 -6.99 -69.73 23.79
CA GLU A 338 -7.63 -70.95 23.30
C GLU A 338 -7.50 -72.12 24.27
N GLU A 339 -6.40 -72.25 25.02
CA GLU A 339 -6.23 -73.23 26.09
C GLU A 339 -7.13 -72.92 27.28
N ILE A 340 -7.28 -71.65 27.66
CA ILE A 340 -8.26 -71.20 28.66
C ILE A 340 -9.70 -71.45 28.19
N PHE A 341 -9.95 -71.31 26.89
CA PHE A 341 -11.24 -71.66 26.28
C PHE A 341 -11.48 -73.18 26.30
N LYS A 342 -10.47 -73.99 26.00
CA LYS A 342 -10.51 -75.46 26.08
C LYS A 342 -10.57 -75.99 27.53
N LEU A 343 -10.02 -75.26 28.51
CA LEU A 343 -10.16 -75.59 29.94
C LEU A 343 -11.60 -75.31 30.41
N LYS A 344 -12.21 -74.23 29.93
CA LYS A 344 -13.65 -73.93 30.13
C LYS A 344 -14.58 -74.90 29.41
N GLU A 345 -14.13 -75.50 28.30
CA GLU A 345 -14.89 -76.51 27.54
C GLU A 345 -14.70 -77.94 28.12
N LYS A 346 -13.58 -78.23 28.79
CA LYS A 346 -13.30 -79.51 29.44
C LYS A 346 -14.04 -79.76 30.77
N ASP A 347 -14.60 -78.71 31.39
CA ASP A 347 -15.52 -78.85 32.54
C ASP A 347 -16.96 -79.24 32.13
N SER A 348 -17.24 -79.38 30.82
CA SER A 348 -18.60 -79.63 30.30
C SER A 348 -18.80 -80.96 29.59
N ILE A 349 -17.85 -81.91 29.62
CA ILE A 349 -18.02 -83.20 28.92
C ILE A 349 -17.45 -84.38 29.73
N GLN A 350 -18.27 -84.89 30.66
CA GLN A 350 -18.31 -86.31 31.02
C GLN A 350 -19.77 -86.71 31.22
N VAL A 351 -20.10 -87.96 30.85
CA VAL A 351 -21.45 -88.59 30.78
C VAL A 351 -22.18 -88.21 29.48
N LEU A 352 -22.43 -89.09 28.50
CA LEU A 352 -22.98 -90.44 28.59
C LEU A 352 -22.69 -91.20 27.29
N SER A 353 -22.18 -92.43 27.40
CA SER A 353 -22.05 -93.37 26.30
C SER A 353 -23.22 -94.36 26.25
N HIS A 354 -23.71 -94.61 25.03
CA HIS A 354 -24.40 -95.79 24.49
C HIS A 354 -25.93 -95.92 24.64
N SER A 355 -26.64 -95.83 23.50
CA SER A 355 -27.69 -96.80 23.15
C SER A 355 -27.99 -96.83 21.63
N LYS A 356 -27.67 -97.99 21.02
CA LYS A 356 -28.36 -98.72 19.94
C LYS A 356 -29.00 -97.95 18.77
N GLN A 357 -28.21 -97.84 17.70
CA GLN A 357 -28.42 -98.51 16.40
C GLN A 357 -29.88 -98.77 15.94
N GLU A 358 -30.62 -97.69 15.67
CA GLU A 358 -31.70 -97.59 14.67
C GLU A 358 -32.01 -96.12 14.27
N ASP A 359 -31.59 -95.13 15.09
CA ASP A 359 -31.68 -93.68 14.83
C ASP A 359 -30.61 -93.07 13.90
N ASN A 360 -29.67 -93.89 13.42
CA ASN A 360 -28.46 -93.45 12.69
C ASN A 360 -28.77 -92.80 11.32
N GLN A 361 -29.93 -93.10 10.74
CA GLN A 361 -30.39 -92.52 9.47
C GLN A 361 -30.98 -91.11 9.66
N LYS A 362 -31.81 -90.92 10.71
CA LYS A 362 -32.45 -89.64 11.05
C LYS A 362 -31.45 -88.65 11.65
N GLN A 363 -30.50 -89.11 12.47
CA GLN A 363 -29.41 -88.27 12.98
C GLN A 363 -28.46 -87.82 11.86
N LYS A 364 -28.16 -88.66 10.86
CA LYS A 364 -27.38 -88.26 9.66
C LYS A 364 -28.12 -87.25 8.79
N GLU A 365 -29.45 -87.37 8.65
CA GLU A 365 -30.24 -86.39 7.90
C GLU A 365 -30.35 -85.04 8.63
N GLU A 366 -30.55 -85.06 9.95
CA GLU A 366 -30.48 -83.86 10.79
C GLU A 366 -29.09 -83.23 10.77
N GLN A 367 -28.01 -84.02 10.80
CA GLN A 367 -26.65 -83.51 10.64
C GLN A 367 -26.44 -82.88 9.27
N ARG A 368 -26.97 -83.46 8.19
CA ARG A 368 -26.91 -82.86 6.84
C ARG A 368 -27.69 -81.56 6.78
N LYS A 369 -28.87 -81.47 7.42
CA LYS A 369 -29.64 -80.22 7.54
C LYS A 369 -28.89 -79.17 8.36
N LYS A 370 -28.30 -79.54 9.50
CA LYS A 370 -27.46 -78.67 10.33
C LYS A 370 -26.21 -78.19 9.58
N GLN A 371 -25.54 -79.06 8.82
CA GLN A 371 -24.40 -78.70 7.99
C GLN A 371 -24.79 -77.76 6.84
N LYS A 372 -25.92 -77.98 6.16
CA LYS A 372 -26.43 -77.06 5.14
C LYS A 372 -26.73 -75.67 5.72
N LEU A 373 -27.41 -75.61 6.87
CA LEU A 373 -27.69 -74.36 7.57
C LEU A 373 -26.39 -73.66 8.02
N ALA A 374 -25.40 -74.41 8.50
CA ALA A 374 -24.09 -73.87 8.86
C ALA A 374 -23.34 -73.30 7.65
N ILE A 375 -23.40 -73.97 6.49
CA ILE A 375 -22.78 -73.50 5.24
C ILE A 375 -23.51 -72.26 4.71
N GLU A 376 -24.84 -72.22 4.75
CA GLU A 376 -25.61 -71.03 4.37
C GLU A 376 -25.35 -69.85 5.31
N ALA A 377 -25.30 -70.09 6.62
CA ALA A 377 -24.93 -69.08 7.60
C ALA A 377 -23.51 -68.58 7.35
N TRP A 378 -22.56 -69.47 7.05
CA TRP A 378 -21.18 -69.10 6.70
C TRP A 378 -21.11 -68.29 5.40
N LYS A 379 -21.85 -68.67 4.35
CA LYS A 379 -21.92 -67.91 3.09
C LYS A 379 -22.53 -66.53 3.29
N LYS A 380 -23.60 -66.42 4.09
CA LYS A 380 -24.21 -65.14 4.48
C LYS A 380 -23.23 -64.29 5.27
N GLN A 381 -22.55 -64.86 6.26
CA GLN A 381 -21.53 -64.18 7.05
C GLN A 381 -20.37 -63.67 6.19
N ARG A 382 -19.89 -64.51 5.25
CA ARG A 382 -18.81 -64.15 4.34
C ARG A 382 -19.22 -63.06 3.35
N SER A 383 -20.46 -63.10 2.88
CA SER A 383 -21.04 -62.06 2.03
C SER A 383 -21.15 -60.71 2.77
N ILE A 384 -21.60 -60.74 4.03
CA ILE A 384 -21.65 -59.55 4.90
C ILE A 384 -20.24 -59.01 5.14
N GLU A 385 -19.27 -59.85 5.47
CA GLU A 385 -17.88 -59.46 5.71
C GLU A 385 -17.24 -58.81 4.47
N MET A 386 -17.44 -59.39 3.28
CA MET A 386 -16.97 -58.80 2.02
C MET A 386 -17.66 -57.47 1.70
N SER A 387 -18.96 -57.37 1.93
CA SER A 387 -19.71 -56.12 1.77
C SER A 387 -19.21 -55.03 2.72
N MET A 388 -18.97 -55.37 4.00
CA MET A 388 -18.39 -54.46 4.99
C MET A 388 -16.98 -54.01 4.62
N LYS A 389 -16.13 -54.90 4.09
CA LYS A 389 -14.78 -54.56 3.64
C LYS A 389 -14.81 -53.61 2.45
N ASN A 390 -15.66 -53.87 1.44
CA ASN A 390 -15.81 -53.00 0.28
C ASN A 390 -16.40 -51.63 0.67
N ALA A 391 -17.39 -51.61 1.56
CA ALA A 391 -17.96 -50.37 2.10
C ALA A 391 -16.91 -49.57 2.91
N SER A 392 -16.01 -50.24 3.64
CA SER A 392 -14.90 -49.60 4.35
C SER A 392 -13.87 -49.01 3.39
N GLN A 393 -13.53 -49.71 2.30
CA GLN A 393 -12.60 -49.21 1.28
C GLN A 393 -13.13 -47.97 0.57
N LEU A 394 -14.42 -47.97 0.18
CA LEU A 394 -15.05 -46.81 -0.45
C LEU A 394 -15.07 -45.59 0.48
N LYS A 395 -15.34 -45.77 1.77
CA LYS A 395 -15.27 -44.68 2.76
C LYS A 395 -13.86 -44.14 2.92
N GLU A 396 -12.84 -44.99 2.90
CA GLU A 396 -11.44 -44.57 2.99
C GLU A 396 -10.99 -43.78 1.75
N GLU A 397 -11.41 -44.20 0.55
CA GLU A 397 -11.16 -43.47 -0.69
C GLU A 397 -11.86 -42.12 -0.73
N GLU A 398 -13.14 -42.05 -0.33
CA GLU A 398 -13.89 -40.80 -0.24
C GLU A 398 -13.23 -39.82 0.76
N GLU A 399 -12.73 -40.32 1.91
CA GLU A 399 -12.03 -39.48 2.87
C GLU A 399 -10.68 -38.97 2.33
N LYS A 400 -9.95 -39.80 1.57
CA LYS A 400 -8.69 -39.41 0.91
C LYS A 400 -8.94 -38.34 -0.14
N GLU A 401 -9.95 -38.49 -0.99
CA GLU A 401 -10.30 -37.50 -2.01
C GLU A 401 -10.72 -36.18 -1.37
N LYS A 402 -11.54 -36.23 -0.31
CA LYS A 402 -11.94 -35.05 0.46
C LYS A 402 -10.75 -34.35 1.11
N LYS A 403 -9.76 -35.09 1.61
CA LYS A 403 -8.48 -34.52 2.12
C LYS A 403 -7.69 -33.85 1.00
N GLN A 404 -7.54 -34.48 -0.15
CA GLN A 404 -6.85 -33.88 -1.30
C GLN A 404 -7.55 -32.61 -1.79
N GLN A 405 -8.88 -32.60 -1.85
CA GLN A 405 -9.63 -31.42 -2.28
C GLN A 405 -9.48 -30.26 -1.29
N ARG A 406 -9.49 -30.53 0.02
CA ARG A 406 -9.21 -29.53 1.06
C ARG A 406 -7.79 -28.98 0.94
N GLU A 407 -6.82 -29.82 0.64
CA GLU A 407 -5.43 -29.40 0.45
C GLU A 407 -5.28 -28.51 -0.80
N ARG A 408 -5.89 -28.88 -1.93
CA ARG A 408 -5.93 -28.02 -3.13
C ARG A 408 -6.60 -26.68 -2.85
N GLN A 409 -7.69 -26.67 -2.09
CA GLN A 409 -8.34 -25.42 -1.68
C GLN A 409 -7.42 -24.55 -0.81
N ARG A 410 -6.66 -25.14 0.12
CA ARG A 410 -5.68 -24.41 0.94
C ARG A 410 -4.57 -23.82 0.08
N GLN A 411 -4.02 -24.59 -0.85
CA GLN A 411 -2.99 -24.12 -1.78
C GLN A 411 -3.50 -22.97 -2.67
N CYS A 412 -4.70 -23.09 -3.21
CA CYS A 412 -5.31 -22.00 -4.00
C CYS A 412 -5.55 -20.73 -3.15
N LYS A 413 -6.04 -20.87 -1.91
CA LYS A 413 -6.23 -19.73 -0.99
C LYS A 413 -4.90 -19.05 -0.66
N LEU A 414 -3.85 -19.84 -0.38
CA LEU A 414 -2.52 -19.32 -0.09
C LEU A 414 -1.92 -18.59 -1.30
N LYS A 415 -2.05 -19.18 -2.51
CA LYS A 415 -1.59 -18.55 -3.75
C LYS A 415 -2.29 -17.21 -3.99
N LEU A 416 -3.61 -17.16 -3.80
CA LEU A 416 -4.37 -15.92 -3.93
C LEU A 416 -3.92 -14.86 -2.92
N LEU A 417 -3.65 -15.25 -1.67
CA LEU A 417 -3.18 -14.33 -0.64
C LEU A 417 -1.78 -13.78 -0.92
N LEU A 418 -0.87 -14.62 -1.43
CA LEU A 418 0.45 -14.19 -1.87
C LEU A 418 0.34 -13.21 -3.05
N GLU A 419 -0.50 -13.52 -4.03
CA GLU A 419 -0.73 -12.66 -5.19
C GLU A 419 -1.28 -11.29 -4.77
N THR A 420 -2.28 -11.25 -3.88
CA THR A 420 -2.80 -9.96 -3.36
C THR A 420 -1.75 -9.19 -2.56
N TYR A 421 -0.94 -9.85 -1.73
CA TYR A 421 0.13 -9.19 -1.00
C TYR A 421 1.21 -8.62 -1.95
N THR A 422 1.62 -9.39 -2.97
CA THR A 422 2.58 -8.91 -3.97
C THR A 422 2.04 -7.74 -4.78
N GLN A 423 0.75 -7.76 -5.11
CA GLN A 423 0.08 -6.67 -5.82
C GLN A 423 0.00 -5.41 -4.96
N GLN A 424 -0.38 -5.54 -3.69
CA GLN A 424 -0.40 -4.42 -2.74
C GLN A 424 0.98 -3.80 -2.55
N LYS A 425 2.03 -4.61 -2.45
CA LYS A 425 3.41 -4.12 -2.34
C LYS A 425 3.82 -3.32 -3.58
N LYS A 426 3.50 -3.81 -4.78
CA LYS A 426 3.74 -3.08 -6.05
C LYS A 426 2.98 -1.75 -6.09
N GLU A 427 1.72 -1.74 -5.68
CA GLU A 427 0.91 -0.52 -5.63
C GLU A 427 1.47 0.51 -4.64
N GLN A 428 1.98 0.07 -3.50
CA GLN A 428 2.67 0.94 -2.53
C GLN A 428 3.97 1.50 -3.09
N GLU A 429 4.79 0.68 -3.75
CA GLU A 429 6.03 1.13 -4.40
C GLU A 429 5.76 2.15 -5.52
N GLU A 430 4.76 1.90 -6.37
CA GLU A 430 4.33 2.85 -7.40
C GLU A 430 3.79 4.15 -6.80
N PHE A 431 2.98 4.07 -5.73
CA PHE A 431 2.49 5.26 -5.03
C PHE A 431 3.64 6.13 -4.50
N LEU A 432 4.64 5.51 -3.85
CA LEU A 432 5.83 6.22 -3.39
C LEU A 432 6.65 6.81 -4.55
N ARG A 433 6.70 6.11 -5.70
CA ARG A 433 7.36 6.62 -6.91
C ARG A 433 6.65 7.87 -7.44
N LEU A 434 5.32 7.84 -7.55
CA LEU A 434 4.52 8.97 -7.98
C LEU A 434 4.65 10.16 -7.02
N GLU A 435 4.65 9.91 -5.70
CA GLU A 435 4.82 10.98 -4.70
C GLU A 435 6.17 11.68 -4.85
N LYS A 436 7.25 10.92 -5.06
CA LYS A 436 8.58 11.48 -5.34
C LYS A 436 8.60 12.31 -6.63
N GLU A 437 7.98 11.82 -7.70
CA GLU A 437 7.91 12.55 -8.97
C GLU A 437 7.12 13.86 -8.84
N VAL A 438 6.00 13.86 -8.10
CA VAL A 438 5.24 15.06 -7.81
C VAL A 438 6.07 16.05 -7.00
N ARG A 439 6.77 15.59 -5.95
CA ARG A 439 7.65 16.43 -5.11
C ARG A 439 8.79 17.05 -5.92
N GLU A 440 9.41 16.29 -6.82
CA GLU A 440 10.46 16.79 -7.69
C GLU A 440 9.92 17.83 -8.68
N LYS A 441 8.72 17.61 -9.23
CA LYS A 441 8.06 18.59 -10.11
C LYS A 441 7.70 19.87 -9.37
N THR A 442 7.22 19.79 -8.13
CA THR A 442 6.92 20.98 -7.31
C THR A 442 8.19 21.75 -6.97
N GLU A 443 9.27 21.06 -6.57
CA GLU A 443 10.56 21.70 -6.28
C GLU A 443 11.14 22.39 -7.53
N LYS A 444 11.07 21.73 -8.70
CA LYS A 444 11.48 22.34 -9.97
C LYS A 444 10.62 23.56 -10.33
N ALA A 445 9.32 23.53 -10.06
CA ALA A 445 8.43 24.65 -10.29
C ALA A 445 8.73 25.82 -9.34
N GLU A 446 9.02 25.56 -8.07
CA GLU A 446 9.43 26.58 -7.09
C GLU A 446 10.77 27.22 -7.47
N LYS A 447 11.76 26.41 -7.91
CA LYS A 447 13.03 26.93 -8.44
C LYS A 447 12.84 27.82 -9.67
N ARG A 448 11.91 27.46 -10.56
CA ARG A 448 11.56 28.31 -11.73
C ARG A 448 10.87 29.60 -11.31
N LYS A 449 9.98 29.54 -10.32
CA LYS A 449 9.28 30.72 -9.80
C LYS A 449 10.26 31.69 -9.14
N THR A 450 11.13 31.19 -8.26
CA THR A 450 12.16 32.02 -7.60
C THR A 450 13.12 32.65 -8.60
N ALA A 451 13.56 31.91 -9.62
CA ALA A 451 14.37 32.47 -10.71
C ALA A 451 13.62 33.56 -11.51
N ALA A 452 12.33 33.36 -11.80
CA ALA A 452 11.51 34.35 -12.47
C ALA A 452 11.32 35.62 -11.61
N ASP A 453 11.10 35.45 -10.30
CA ASP A 453 10.98 36.56 -9.35
C ASP A 453 12.29 37.34 -9.22
N GLU A 454 13.45 36.69 -9.30
CA GLU A 454 14.75 37.36 -9.38
C GLU A 454 14.91 38.14 -10.68
N ILE A 455 14.58 37.56 -11.84
CA ILE A 455 14.62 38.24 -13.13
C ILE A 455 13.73 39.49 -13.12
N SER A 456 12.51 39.39 -12.61
CA SER A 456 11.59 40.53 -12.47
C SER A 456 12.19 41.63 -11.60
N ARG A 457 12.81 41.28 -10.47
CA ARG A 457 13.51 42.26 -9.60
C ARG A 457 14.67 42.96 -10.29
N PHE A 458 15.41 42.26 -11.16
CA PHE A 458 16.47 42.89 -11.97
C PHE A 458 15.88 43.84 -13.02
N GLN A 459 14.82 43.42 -13.71
CA GLN A 459 14.13 44.25 -14.71
C GLN A 459 13.55 45.52 -14.10
N GLU A 460 12.90 45.44 -12.93
CA GLU A 460 12.39 46.59 -12.19
C GLU A 460 13.51 47.57 -11.81
N ARG A 461 14.64 47.05 -11.32
CA ARG A 461 15.80 47.88 -10.97
C ARG A 461 16.38 48.60 -12.19
N ASP A 462 16.49 47.90 -13.32
CA ASP A 462 17.00 48.47 -14.56
C ASP A 462 16.04 49.52 -15.14
N LEU A 463 14.73 49.25 -15.08
CA LEU A 463 13.69 50.19 -15.48
C LEU A 463 13.73 51.45 -14.62
N HIS A 464 13.80 51.33 -13.30
CA HIS A 464 13.94 52.47 -12.40
C HIS A 464 15.22 53.29 -12.68
N LYS A 465 16.34 52.62 -12.96
CA LYS A 465 17.59 53.30 -13.35
C LYS A 465 17.44 54.03 -14.69
N LEU A 466 16.67 53.49 -15.63
CA LEU A 466 16.38 54.12 -16.90
C LEU A 466 15.48 55.35 -16.72
N GLU A 467 14.42 55.24 -15.92
CA GLU A 467 13.53 56.35 -15.57
C GLU A 467 14.30 57.51 -14.94
N LEU A 468 15.18 57.22 -13.97
CA LEU A 468 16.07 58.23 -13.37
C LEU A 468 16.99 58.91 -14.39
N LYS A 469 17.52 58.15 -15.36
CA LYS A 469 18.33 58.73 -16.45
C LYS A 469 17.51 59.64 -17.36
N ILE A 470 16.27 59.27 -17.67
CA ILE A 470 15.36 60.07 -18.48
C ILE A 470 15.02 61.37 -17.75
N LEU A 471 14.64 61.30 -16.47
CA LEU A 471 14.35 62.48 -15.65
C LEU A 471 15.56 63.42 -15.54
N ASN A 472 16.76 62.89 -15.29
CA ASN A 472 17.98 63.69 -15.24
C ASN A 472 18.29 64.36 -16.60
N ARG A 473 18.04 63.67 -17.72
CA ARG A 473 18.19 64.25 -19.04
C ARG A 473 17.19 65.40 -19.27
N GLN A 474 15.93 65.20 -18.90
CA GLN A 474 14.89 66.23 -18.97
C GLN A 474 15.24 67.45 -18.12
N LEU A 475 15.67 67.25 -16.87
CA LEU A 475 16.11 68.34 -15.99
C LEU A 475 17.27 69.14 -16.62
N LYS A 476 18.25 68.48 -17.24
CA LYS A 476 19.35 69.16 -17.94
C LYS A 476 18.87 69.91 -19.18
N GLU A 477 17.88 69.39 -19.91
CA GLU A 477 17.28 70.05 -21.06
C GLU A 477 16.47 71.28 -20.61
N ASP A 478 15.71 71.18 -19.52
CA ASP A 478 14.95 72.29 -18.92
C ASP A 478 15.88 73.37 -18.36
N GLU A 479 16.96 73.01 -17.66
CA GLU A 479 17.98 73.97 -17.21
C GLU A 479 18.62 74.71 -18.40
N LYS A 480 18.92 74.00 -19.50
CA LYS A 480 19.44 74.61 -20.73
C LYS A 480 18.40 75.54 -21.35
N ALA A 481 17.13 75.13 -21.40
CA ALA A 481 16.04 75.93 -21.92
C ALA A 481 15.82 77.18 -21.06
N GLU A 482 15.92 77.08 -19.74
CA GLU A 482 15.80 78.21 -18.83
C GLU A 482 16.99 79.17 -18.97
N LYS A 483 18.23 78.65 -19.07
CA LYS A 483 19.43 79.46 -19.38
C LYS A 483 19.26 80.18 -20.71
N GLN A 484 18.78 79.50 -21.75
CA GLN A 484 18.48 80.12 -23.05
C GLN A 484 17.40 81.18 -22.94
N ARG A 485 16.32 80.95 -22.18
CA ARG A 485 15.27 81.95 -21.92
C ARG A 485 15.83 83.18 -21.19
N LYS A 486 16.69 83.00 -20.18
CA LYS A 486 17.37 84.09 -19.48
C LYS A 486 18.27 84.88 -20.44
N LEU A 487 19.05 84.18 -21.26
CA LEU A 487 19.89 84.80 -22.30
C LEU A 487 19.07 85.53 -23.36
N ALA A 488 17.93 84.99 -23.79
CA ALA A 488 17.04 85.64 -24.74
C ALA A 488 16.45 86.93 -24.16
N LYS A 489 15.98 86.91 -22.91
CA LYS A 489 15.50 88.11 -22.18
C LYS A 489 16.61 89.15 -21.99
N LEU A 490 17.85 88.71 -21.73
CA LEU A 490 19.00 89.60 -21.65
C LEU A 490 19.35 90.19 -23.02
N LYS A 491 19.33 89.38 -24.08
CA LYS A 491 19.51 89.83 -25.45
C LYS A 491 18.44 90.86 -25.81
N GLU A 492 17.16 90.59 -25.62
CA GLU A 492 16.07 91.54 -25.86
C GLU A 492 16.28 92.88 -25.14
N LYS A 493 16.72 92.87 -23.87
CA LYS A 493 17.04 94.10 -23.12
C LYS A 493 18.28 94.84 -23.63
N VAL A 494 19.25 94.12 -24.19
CA VAL A 494 20.53 94.66 -24.69
C VAL A 494 20.47 94.93 -26.20
N GLU A 495 19.46 94.42 -26.90
CA GLU A 495 19.17 94.65 -28.31
C GLU A 495 18.72 96.09 -28.47
N ASN A 496 19.72 96.95 -28.34
CA ASN A 496 19.66 98.36 -28.57
C ASN A 496 19.36 98.47 -30.07
N ASN A 497 18.10 98.70 -30.41
CA ASN A 497 17.64 99.05 -31.75
C ASN A 497 18.16 100.45 -32.13
N VAL A 498 19.48 100.60 -32.13
CA VAL A 498 20.14 101.77 -32.66
C VAL A 498 20.24 101.52 -34.15
N SER A 499 19.40 102.23 -34.91
CA SER A 499 19.58 102.35 -36.35
C SER A 499 21.04 102.68 -36.63
N ARG A 500 21.68 101.88 -37.48
CA ARG A 500 23.10 102.06 -37.83
C ARG A 500 23.23 103.37 -38.59
N ASP A 501 23.53 104.46 -37.89
CA ASP A 501 23.77 105.80 -38.44
C ASP A 501 25.10 105.80 -39.21
N PRO A 502 25.09 105.80 -40.57
CA PRO A 502 26.31 105.78 -41.36
C PRO A 502 27.15 107.05 -41.17
N SER A 503 26.54 108.15 -40.73
CA SER A 503 27.21 109.44 -40.49
C SER A 503 27.93 109.51 -39.13
N ARG A 504 27.69 108.53 -38.23
CA ARG A 504 28.32 108.48 -36.90
C ARG A 504 29.84 108.36 -36.96
N LEU A 505 30.38 107.72 -38.01
CA LEU A 505 31.82 107.57 -38.25
C LEU A 505 32.54 108.92 -38.40
N TYR A 506 31.84 109.96 -38.88
CA TYR A 506 32.41 111.30 -39.10
C TYR A 506 32.18 112.26 -37.93
N LYS A 507 31.49 111.82 -36.86
CA LYS A 507 31.24 112.64 -35.67
C LYS A 507 32.24 112.26 -34.57
N PRO A 508 32.92 113.23 -33.94
CA PRO A 508 33.75 112.98 -32.76
C PRO A 508 32.97 112.22 -31.67
N THR A 509 33.65 111.35 -30.93
CA THR A 509 33.04 110.73 -29.75
C THR A 509 32.91 111.76 -28.63
N LYS A 510 31.93 111.63 -27.72
CA LYS A 510 31.77 112.55 -26.57
C LYS A 510 33.06 112.67 -25.74
N GLY A 511 33.81 111.57 -25.61
CA GLY A 511 35.12 111.58 -24.94
C GLY A 511 36.24 112.25 -25.75
N TRP A 512 36.09 112.39 -27.07
CA TRP A 512 36.97 113.19 -27.92
C TRP A 512 36.58 114.67 -27.85
N GLU A 513 35.28 114.98 -27.89
CA GLU A 513 34.74 116.34 -27.68
C GLU A 513 35.22 116.92 -26.34
N GLU A 514 35.09 116.15 -25.24
CA GLU A 514 35.61 116.51 -23.90
C GLU A 514 37.12 116.78 -23.90
N ARG A 515 37.92 116.00 -24.63
CA ARG A 515 39.38 116.20 -24.74
C ARG A 515 39.76 117.41 -25.58
N THR A 516 38.93 117.82 -26.53
CA THR A 516 39.18 118.98 -27.42
C THR A 516 38.54 120.28 -26.94
N LYS A 517 37.73 120.25 -25.86
CA LYS A 517 37.25 121.48 -25.21
C LYS A 517 38.46 122.29 -24.73
N LYS A 518 38.61 123.51 -25.25
CA LYS A 518 39.62 124.45 -24.75
C LYS A 518 39.24 124.89 -23.34
N ILE A 519 39.88 124.30 -22.35
CA ILE A 519 39.90 124.79 -20.97
C ILE A 519 40.77 126.06 -20.99
N GLY A 520 40.22 127.18 -20.51
CA GLY A 520 40.93 128.46 -20.37
C GLY A 520 42.13 128.38 -19.42
N PRO A 521 42.97 129.43 -19.36
CA PRO A 521 44.32 129.34 -18.82
C PRO A 521 44.34 129.35 -17.30
N THR A 522 44.28 128.17 -16.67
CA THR A 522 44.68 128.00 -15.27
C THR A 522 45.30 126.62 -15.05
N GLY A 523 46.58 126.61 -14.70
CA GLY A 523 47.19 125.54 -13.90
C GLY A 523 47.78 124.35 -14.65
N SER A 524 48.92 124.57 -15.32
CA SER A 524 49.94 123.52 -15.41
C SER A 524 50.41 123.20 -13.98
N GLY A 525 50.02 122.04 -13.47
CA GLY A 525 50.55 121.44 -12.25
C GLY A 525 51.05 120.04 -12.57
N PRO A 526 52.24 119.60 -12.11
CA PRO A 526 52.75 118.27 -12.39
C PRO A 526 51.81 117.21 -11.79
N LEU A 527 51.44 116.21 -12.59
CA LEU A 527 50.61 115.08 -12.15
C LEU A 527 51.44 114.18 -11.20
N LEU A 528 51.55 114.57 -9.92
CA LEU A 528 52.35 113.88 -8.90
C LEU A 528 51.72 112.58 -8.37
N HIS A 529 50.67 112.06 -8.99
CA HIS A 529 50.09 110.79 -8.57
C HIS A 529 49.52 110.01 -9.76
N ILE A 530 50.28 109.02 -10.22
CA ILE A 530 49.79 107.94 -11.08
C ILE A 530 49.26 106.86 -10.13
N PRO A 531 47.93 106.64 -10.02
CA PRO A 531 47.41 105.58 -9.16
C PRO A 531 47.81 104.21 -9.74
N HIS A 532 48.64 103.47 -9.01
CA HIS A 532 48.92 102.07 -9.32
C HIS A 532 47.61 101.27 -9.23
N ARG A 533 47.37 100.38 -10.20
CA ARG A 533 46.22 99.46 -10.19
C ARG A 533 46.18 98.71 -8.86
N ALA A 534 45.04 98.77 -8.17
CA ALA A 534 44.81 97.96 -6.97
C ALA A 534 45.04 96.49 -7.29
N ILE A 535 45.96 95.86 -6.57
CA ILE A 535 46.20 94.41 -6.63
C ILE A 535 44.99 93.75 -5.99
N PRO A 536 44.20 92.92 -6.73
CA PRO A 536 43.08 92.20 -6.14
C PRO A 536 43.55 91.37 -4.95
N THR A 537 42.73 91.25 -3.90
CA THR A 537 43.07 90.59 -2.64
C THR A 537 43.57 89.15 -2.80
N TRP A 538 43.16 88.43 -3.86
CA TRP A 538 43.64 87.08 -4.19
C TRP A 538 45.04 87.04 -4.85
N ARG A 539 45.65 88.20 -5.12
CA ARG A 539 47.04 88.37 -5.57
C ARG A 539 47.95 89.03 -4.52
N GLN A 540 47.44 89.33 -3.32
CA GLN A 540 48.31 89.71 -2.20
C GLN A 540 49.03 88.46 -1.69
N GLY A 541 50.31 88.30 -2.01
CA GLY A 541 51.15 87.20 -1.50
C GLY A 541 51.66 86.18 -2.53
N VAL A 542 51.70 86.53 -3.82
CA VAL A 542 52.43 85.77 -4.86
C VAL A 542 53.59 86.59 -5.38
#